data_AF-A0A3D0T4Y6-F1
#
_entry.id   AF-A0A3D0T4Y6-F1
#
_cell.length_a   1.000
_cell.length_b   1.000
_cell.length_c   1.000
_cell.angle_alpha   90.00
_cell.angle_beta   90.00
_cell.angle_gamma   90.00
#
_symmetry.space_group_name_H-M   'P 1'
#
loop_
_entity.id
_entity.type
_entity.pdbx_description
1 polymer ?
#
loop_
_entity_poly.entity_id
_entity_poly.type
_entity_poly.pdbx_seq_one_letter_code
_entity_poly.pdbx_strand_id
1 'polypeptide(L)' 'QVLDDGRLTDGQGRTVDFKNTVVIMTSNLGSDIIQDKHQENQYEEMKSMVMNVVGQHFRPEFINRVDDIV' A
#
# COMPACT_ATOMS: atom_id res chain seq x y z
N GLN A 1 -13.12 -6.23 0.10
CA GLN A 1 -13.56 -7.37 -0.75
C GLN A 1 -12.39 -8.29 -1.08
N VAL A 2 -11.40 -7.88 -1.88
CA VAL A 2 -10.20 -8.72 -2.10
C VAL A 2 -9.27 -8.69 -0.90
N LEU A 3 -8.91 -7.50 -0.45
CA LEU A 3 -8.00 -7.30 0.70
C LEU A 3 -8.64 -7.62 2.07
N ASP A 4 -9.95 -7.89 2.13
CA ASP A 4 -10.64 -8.27 3.38
C ASP A 4 -11.08 -9.73 3.30
N ASP A 5 -11.97 -10.04 2.35
CA ASP A 5 -12.67 -11.32 2.28
C ASP A 5 -11.93 -12.34 1.42
N GLY A 6 -10.80 -11.95 0.82
CA GLY A 6 -10.07 -12.78 -0.14
C GLY A 6 -10.91 -13.15 -1.35
N ARG A 7 -11.91 -12.34 -1.74
CA ARG A 7 -12.80 -12.68 -2.87
C ARG A 7 -13.01 -11.49 -3.79
N LEU A 8 -12.94 -11.75 -5.10
CA LEU A 8 -13.30 -10.80 -6.15
C LEU A 8 -14.37 -11.42 -7.04
N THR A 9 -15.48 -10.73 -7.27
CA THR A 9 -16.46 -11.14 -8.28
C THR A 9 -16.33 -10.22 -9.49
N ASP A 10 -16.15 -10.79 -10.67
CA ASP A 10 -16.07 -10.02 -11.92
C ASP A 10 -17.45 -9.59 -12.44
N GLY A 11 -17.47 -8.79 -13.52
CA GLY A 11 -18.71 -8.31 -14.13
C GLY A 11 -19.58 -9.41 -14.78
N GLN A 12 -19.08 -10.63 -14.91
CA GLN A 12 -19.83 -11.80 -15.41
C GLN A 12 -20.40 -12.64 -14.25
N GLY A 13 -20.20 -12.22 -12.99
CA GLY A 13 -20.66 -12.93 -11.81
C GLY A 13 -19.74 -14.07 -11.36
N ARG A 14 -18.54 -14.21 -11.92
CA ARG A 14 -17.58 -15.24 -11.51
C ARG A 14 -16.81 -14.75 -10.29
N THR A 15 -16.80 -15.53 -9.22
CA THR A 15 -16.04 -15.25 -8.01
C THR A 15 -14.71 -15.99 -8.00
N VAL A 16 -13.62 -15.25 -7.79
CA VAL A 16 -12.25 -15.76 -7.62
C VAL A 16 -11.86 -15.65 -6.15
N ASP A 17 -11.18 -16.69 -5.63
CA ASP A 17 -10.63 -16.74 -4.27
C ASP A 17 -9.14 -16.36 -4.28
N PHE A 18 -8.77 -15.43 -3.40
CA PHE A 18 -7.45 -14.85 -3.21
C PHE A 18 -6.81 -15.25 -1.87
N LYS A 19 -7.43 -16.16 -1.08
CA LYS A 19 -6.89 -16.59 0.23
C LYS A 19 -5.49 -17.18 0.16
N ASN A 20 -5.11 -17.77 -0.97
CA ASN A 20 -3.77 -18.32 -1.22
C ASN A 20 -3.03 -17.47 -2.26
N THR A 21 -3.08 -16.15 -2.14
CA THR A 21 -2.43 -15.21 -3.06
C THR A 21 -1.79 -14.08 -2.29
N VAL A 22 -0.54 -13.76 -2.65
CA VAL A 22 0.14 -12.55 -2.16
C VAL A 22 -0.19 -11.41 -3.11
N VAL A 23 -0.82 -10.36 -2.60
CA VAL A 23 -1.10 -9.14 -3.36
C VAL A 23 0.01 -8.13 -3.07
N ILE A 24 0.81 -7.82 -4.10
CA ILE A 24 1.84 -6.78 -4.01
C ILE A 24 1.31 -5.54 -4.73
N MET A 25 1.26 -4.42 -4.01
CA MET A 25 0.93 -3.12 -4.55
C MET A 25 2.18 -2.25 -4.56
N THR A 26 2.34 -1.46 -5.61
CA THR A 26 3.49 -0.54 -5.74
C THR A 26 2.97 0.86 -6.01
N SER A 27 3.72 1.83 -5.53
CA SER A 27 3.41 3.24 -5.67
C SER A 27 4.70 4.02 -5.80
N ASN A 28 4.68 5.07 -6.61
CA ASN A 28 5.76 6.05 -6.69
C ASN A 28 5.56 7.21 -5.70
N LEU A 29 4.54 7.17 -4.83
CA LEU A 29 4.34 8.21 -3.83
C LEU A 29 5.54 8.32 -2.89
N GLY A 30 5.99 9.56 -2.65
CA GLY A 30 7.16 9.83 -1.81
C GLY A 30 8.50 9.58 -2.50
N SER A 31 8.52 9.31 -3.82
CA SER A 31 9.77 9.15 -4.59
C SER A 31 10.73 10.32 -4.41
N ASP A 32 10.20 11.54 -4.38
CA ASP A 32 11.00 12.77 -4.28
C ASP A 32 11.66 12.87 -2.90
N ILE A 33 10.91 12.51 -1.85
CA ILE A 33 11.40 12.45 -0.46
C ILE A 33 12.52 11.42 -0.32
N ILE A 34 12.34 10.24 -0.92
CA ILE A 34 13.35 9.19 -0.91
C ILE A 34 14.61 9.66 -1.64
N GLN A 35 14.48 10.32 -2.79
CA GLN A 35 15.62 10.84 -3.54
C GLN A 35 16.41 11.90 -2.76
N ASP A 36 15.71 12.81 -2.07
CA ASP A 36 16.36 13.88 -1.30
C ASP A 36 17.04 13.36 -0.02
N LYS A 37 16.45 12.35 0.64
CA LYS A 37 16.88 11.89 1.98
C LYS A 37 17.73 10.63 1.99
N HIS A 38 17.98 10.01 0.83
CA HIS A 38 18.78 8.78 0.72
C HIS A 38 20.20 8.92 1.29
N GLN A 39 20.74 10.14 1.40
CA GLN A 39 22.11 10.38 1.86
C GLN A 39 22.27 10.49 3.38
N GLU A 40 21.17 10.68 4.13
CA GLU A 40 21.25 11.07 5.55
C GLU A 40 21.22 9.87 6.52
N ASN A 41 21.13 8.61 6.04
CA ASN A 41 20.99 7.39 6.87
C ASN A 41 19.81 7.44 7.88
N GLN A 42 18.85 8.34 7.69
CA GLN A 42 17.69 8.54 8.55
C GLN A 42 16.46 7.79 8.01
N TYR A 43 16.55 6.46 7.99
CA TYR A 43 15.48 5.60 7.45
C TYR A 43 14.13 5.86 8.11
N GLU A 44 14.09 5.98 9.45
CA GLU A 44 12.83 6.19 10.19
C GLU A 44 12.17 7.54 9.90
N GLU A 45 12.97 8.60 9.71
CA GLU A 45 12.45 9.92 9.35
C GLU A 45 11.88 9.91 7.93
N MET A 46 12.62 9.32 6.98
CA MET A 46 12.18 9.11 5.61
C MET A 46 10.87 8.30 5.56
N LYS A 47 10.81 7.17 6.29
CA LYS A 47 9.63 6.32 6.38
C LYS A 47 8.43 7.09 6.93
N SER A 48 8.62 7.89 7.98
CA SER A 48 7.55 8.71 8.57
C SER A 48 7.01 9.75 7.58
N MET A 49 7.89 10.40 6.80
CA MET A 49 7.49 11.36 5.78
C MET A 49 6.73 10.71 4.62
N VAL A 50 7.21 9.56 4.13
CA VAL A 50 6.52 8.78 3.09
C VAL A 50 5.15 8.33 3.58
N MET A 51 5.05 7.84 4.82
CA MET A 51 3.77 7.43 5.42
C MET A 51 2.76 8.57 5.58
N ASN A 52 3.22 9.79 5.86
CA ASN A 52 2.36 10.97 5.88
C ASN A 52 1.77 11.25 4.48
N VAL A 53 2.60 11.17 3.43
CA VAL A 53 2.17 11.36 2.04
C VAL A 53 1.17 10.26 1.61
N VAL A 54 1.43 9.00 1.98
CA VAL A 54 0.51 7.88 1.76
C VAL A 54 -0.83 8.15 2.46
N GLY A 55 -0.82 8.61 3.72
CA GLY A 55 -2.02 8.94 4.49
C GLY A 55 -2.82 10.12 3.94
N GLN A 56 -2.18 11.05 3.21
CA GLN A 56 -2.86 12.14 2.53
C GLN A 56 -3.51 11.71 1.21
N HIS A 57 -2.91 10.74 0.52
CA HIS A 57 -3.39 10.29 -0.79
C HIS A 57 -4.45 9.18 -0.69
N PHE A 58 -4.23 8.20 0.19
CA PHE A 58 -5.12 7.08 0.37
C PHE A 58 -6.03 7.29 1.57
N ARG A 59 -7.28 6.85 1.41
CA ARG A 59 -8.26 6.82 2.49
C ARG A 59 -7.78 5.88 3.62
N PRO A 60 -7.99 6.22 4.90
CA PRO A 60 -7.62 5.34 6.01
C PRO A 60 -8.18 3.92 5.87
N GLU A 61 -9.39 3.78 5.32
CA GLU A 61 -10.03 2.48 5.09
C GLU A 61 -9.30 1.61 4.07
N PHE A 62 -8.49 2.18 3.18
CA PHE A 62 -7.65 1.42 2.27
C PHE A 62 -6.35 0.98 2.96
N ILE A 63 -5.70 1.92 3.67
CA ILE A 63 -4.46 1.66 4.39
C ILE A 63 -4.67 0.56 5.45
N ASN A 64 -5.80 0.59 6.16
CA ASN A 64 -6.16 -0.40 7.17
C ASN A 64 -6.40 -1.82 6.62
N ARG A 65 -6.42 -2.00 5.29
CA ARG A 65 -6.59 -3.30 4.62
C ARG A 65 -5.29 -3.85 4.05
N VAL A 66 -4.18 -3.15 4.26
CA VAL A 66 -2.84 -3.58 3.86
C VAL A 66 -2.10 -4.00 5.11
N ASP A 67 -1.63 -5.24 5.14
CA ASP A 67 -0.98 -5.81 6.33
C ASP A 67 0.36 -5.14 6.64
N ASP A 68 1.16 -4.84 5.61
CA ASP A 68 2.47 -4.22 5.76
C ASP A 68 2.76 -3.21 4.64
N ILE A 69 3.43 -2.12 5.00
CA ILE A 69 3.90 -1.08 4.07
C ILE A 69 5.42 -1.00 4.23
N VAL A 70 6.10 -1.44 3.16
CA VAL A 70 7.55 -1.56 3.06
C VAL A 70 8.15 -0.30 2.44
#